data_AF-A0AA96Y6Z4-F1
#
_entry.id   AF-A0AA96Y6Z4-F1
#
_cell.length_a   1.000
_cell.length_b   1.000
_cell.length_c   1.000
_cell.angle_alpha   90.00
_cell.angle_beta   90.00
_cell.angle_gamma   90.00
#
_symmetry.space_group_name_H-M   'P 1'
#
loop_
_entity.id
_entity.type
_entity.pdbx_description
1 polymer ?
#
loop_
_entity_poly.entity_id
_entity_poly.type
_entity_poly.pdbx_seq_one_letter_code
_entity_poly.pdbx_strand_id
1 'polypeptide(L)'
;MNILAIIQAKNPAFHQSLQSFLTRMERSGSHSVKAIAHYAGLLFLLSQNPGLVAVPTDAIDNVLHQHMEQPEFAQDMALLFGDRAVAEHLPGAGSESGFAKTKALFEREFQIDYGNHAAACELFIKGDRPS
;
A
#
# COMPACT_ATOMS: atom_id res chain seq x y z
N MET A 1 8.11 15.63 3.90
CA MET A 1 7.13 15.19 4.91
C MET A 1 7.31 13.68 5.13
N ASN A 2 7.09 13.16 6.33
CA ASN A 2 7.24 11.72 6.62
C ASN A 2 5.87 11.03 6.50
N ILE A 3 5.73 10.05 5.60
CA ILE A 3 4.49 9.29 5.36
C ILE A 3 3.93 8.75 6.68
N LEU A 4 4.76 8.10 7.49
CA LEU A 4 4.33 7.45 8.73
C LEU A 4 3.79 8.48 9.74
N ALA A 5 4.40 9.67 9.80
CA ALA A 5 3.90 10.75 10.65
C ALA A 5 2.51 11.25 10.21
N ILE A 6 2.25 11.31 8.90
CA ILE A 6 0.93 11.68 8.36
C ILE A 6 -0.10 10.61 8.69
N ILE A 7 0.24 9.33 8.48
CA ILE A 7 -0.64 8.21 8.82
C ILE A 7 -0.94 8.22 10.33
N GLN A 8 0.07 8.40 11.18
CA GLN A 8 -0.12 8.49 12.63
C GLN A 8 -1.04 9.64 13.03
N ALA A 9 -0.88 10.81 12.41
CA ALA A 9 -1.71 11.98 12.71
C ALA A 9 -3.17 11.80 12.26
N LYS A 10 -3.41 11.15 11.12
CA LYS A 10 -4.76 10.99 10.56
C LYS A 10 -5.49 9.75 11.10
N ASN A 11 -4.78 8.66 11.34
CA ASN A 11 -5.35 7.41 11.81
C ASN A 11 -4.34 6.66 12.72
N PRO A 12 -4.28 7.01 14.02
CA PRO A 12 -3.37 6.40 14.97
C PRO A 12 -3.55 4.88 15.10
N ALA A 13 -4.79 4.39 15.00
CA ALA A 13 -5.10 2.97 15.10
C ALA A 13 -4.54 2.19 13.89
N PHE A 14 -4.74 2.71 12.68
CA PHE A 14 -4.13 2.13 11.48
C PHE A 14 -2.61 2.17 11.56
N HIS A 15 -2.03 3.28 12.00
CA HIS A 15 -0.58 3.38 12.23
C HIS A 15 -0.08 2.34 13.24
N GLN A 16 -0.81 2.09 14.32
CA GLN A 16 -0.45 1.07 15.29
C GLN A 16 -0.49 -0.34 14.69
N SER A 17 -1.51 -0.68 13.91
CA SER A 17 -1.56 -1.94 13.15
C SER A 17 -0.40 -2.06 12.17
N LEU A 18 0.01 -0.94 11.55
CA LEU A 18 1.14 -0.89 10.63
C LEU A 18 2.51 -1.18 11.32
N GLN A 19 2.69 -0.82 12.59
CA GLN A 19 4.03 -0.90 13.21
C GLN A 19 4.61 -2.32 13.26
N SER A 20 3.76 -3.32 13.49
CA SER A 20 4.20 -4.71 13.61
C SER A 20 4.78 -5.24 12.31
N PHE A 21 4.15 -4.97 11.16
CA PHE A 21 4.64 -5.43 9.86
C PHE A 21 5.85 -4.60 9.38
N LEU A 22 5.85 -3.27 9.59
CA LEU A 22 6.98 -2.40 9.23
C LEU A 22 8.26 -2.86 9.92
N THR A 23 8.18 -3.14 11.22
CA THR A 23 9.32 -3.61 12.01
C THR A 23 9.88 -4.93 11.47
N ARG A 24 9.02 -5.84 11.00
CA ARG A 24 9.48 -7.11 10.40
C ARG A 24 10.21 -6.88 9.07
N MET A 25 9.65 -6.05 8.20
CA MET A 25 10.25 -5.77 6.89
C MET A 25 11.56 -4.97 7.00
N GLU A 26 11.66 -4.03 7.94
CA GLU A 26 12.91 -3.31 8.18
C GLU A 26 14.02 -4.25 8.67
N ARG A 27 13.68 -5.23 9.50
CA ARG A 27 14.64 -6.24 9.99
C ARG A 27 15.13 -7.20 8.92
N SER A 28 14.34 -7.49 7.89
CA SER A 28 14.79 -8.35 6.79
C SER A 28 15.85 -7.67 5.91
N GLY A 29 15.92 -6.32 5.94
CA GLY A 29 16.87 -5.54 5.16
C GLY A 29 16.70 -5.67 3.64
N SER A 30 15.63 -6.30 3.16
CA SER A 30 15.44 -6.63 1.74
C SER A 30 15.03 -5.42 0.89
N HIS A 31 14.55 -4.36 1.53
CA HIS A 31 14.04 -3.17 0.87
C HIS A 31 14.52 -1.88 1.54
N SER A 32 14.56 -0.80 0.77
CA SER A 32 14.83 0.52 1.33
C SER A 32 13.71 0.99 2.25
N VAL A 33 14.07 1.75 3.29
CA VAL A 33 13.11 2.42 4.19
C VAL A 33 12.11 3.27 3.40
N LYS A 34 12.54 3.89 2.29
CA LYS A 34 11.66 4.65 1.40
C LYS A 34 10.58 3.77 0.76
N ALA A 35 10.95 2.62 0.19
CA ALA A 35 10.00 1.72 -0.45
C ALA A 35 8.98 1.16 0.55
N ILE A 36 9.47 0.78 1.74
CA ILE A 36 8.63 0.33 2.86
C ILE A 36 7.63 1.43 3.28
N ALA A 37 8.09 2.66 3.45
CA ALA A 37 7.23 3.78 3.80
C ALA A 37 6.20 4.09 2.70
N HIS A 38 6.59 4.03 1.43
CA HIS A 38 5.68 4.23 0.30
C HIS A 38 4.60 3.13 0.21
N TYR A 39 4.98 1.89 0.48
CA TYR A 39 4.02 0.79 0.60
C TYR A 39 3.01 1.01 1.73
N ALA A 40 3.46 1.45 2.91
CA ALA A 40 2.56 1.83 4.00
C ALA A 40 1.60 2.96 3.59
N GLY A 41 2.10 3.95 2.84
CA GLY A 41 1.27 5.02 2.28
C GLY A 41 0.21 4.49 1.32
N LEU A 42 0.54 3.51 0.47
CA LEU A 42 -0.41 2.90 -0.45
C LEU A 42 -1.52 2.13 0.30
N LEU A 43 -1.16 1.35 1.31
CA LEU A 43 -2.12 0.64 2.17
C LEU A 43 -3.04 1.63 2.90
N PHE A 44 -2.51 2.76 3.36
CA PHE A 44 -3.33 3.81 3.96
C PHE A 44 -4.32 4.42 2.97
N LEU A 45 -3.90 4.70 1.72
CA LEU A 45 -4.84 5.20 0.71
C LEU A 45 -5.98 4.21 0.45
N LEU A 46 -5.69 2.91 0.38
CA LEU A 46 -6.71 1.88 0.22
C LEU A 46 -7.69 1.84 1.40
N SER A 47 -7.21 2.05 2.64
CA SER A 47 -8.10 2.08 3.81
C SER A 47 -9.02 3.31 3.82
N GLN A 48 -8.55 4.44 3.27
CA GLN A 48 -9.30 5.70 3.24
C GLN A 48 -10.23 5.84 2.03
N ASN A 49 -9.98 5.10 0.95
CA ASN A 49 -10.68 5.27 -0.33
C ASN A 49 -11.30 3.95 -0.79
N PRO A 50 -12.50 3.59 -0.28
CA PRO A 50 -13.26 2.47 -0.81
C PRO A 50 -13.43 2.62 -2.33
N GLY A 51 -13.03 1.58 -3.07
CA GLY A 51 -13.16 1.49 -4.52
C GLY A 51 -11.95 2.00 -5.28
N LEU A 52 -10.90 2.42 -4.56
CA LEU A 52 -9.61 2.67 -5.17
C LEU A 52 -9.03 1.36 -5.71
N VAL A 53 -8.75 1.36 -7.01
CA VAL A 53 -7.85 0.40 -7.65
C VAL A 53 -6.51 1.08 -7.81
N ALA A 54 -5.57 0.71 -6.94
CA ALA A 54 -4.25 1.32 -6.88
C ALA A 54 -3.28 0.59 -7.81
N VAL A 55 -2.44 1.36 -8.52
CA VAL A 55 -1.32 0.82 -9.31
C VAL A 55 -0.01 1.23 -8.62
N PRO A 56 0.76 0.28 -8.05
CA PRO A 56 2.00 0.59 -7.34
C PRO A 56 3.09 1.04 -8.32
N THR A 57 4.16 1.61 -7.76
CA THR A 57 5.45 1.66 -8.48
C THR A 57 6.17 0.33 -8.37
N ASP A 58 7.13 0.05 -9.25
CA ASP A 58 7.95 -1.18 -9.18
C ASP A 58 8.57 -1.41 -7.79
N ALA A 59 9.03 -0.34 -7.15
CA ALA A 59 9.62 -0.41 -5.81
C ALA A 59 8.59 -0.81 -4.74
N ILE A 60 7.36 -0.32 -4.84
CA ILE A 60 6.27 -0.69 -3.93
C ILE A 60 5.79 -2.12 -4.23
N ASP A 61 5.70 -2.47 -5.50
CA ASP A 61 5.27 -3.79 -5.98
C ASP A 61 6.20 -4.90 -5.49
N ASN A 62 7.51 -4.66 -5.50
CA ASN A 62 8.48 -5.59 -4.93
C ASN A 62 8.28 -5.81 -3.42
N VAL A 63 7.98 -4.74 -2.66
CA VAL A 63 7.66 -4.86 -1.22
C VAL A 63 6.37 -5.63 -1.01
N LEU A 64 5.35 -5.35 -1.82
CA LEU A 64 4.08 -6.06 -1.77
C LEU A 64 4.25 -7.56 -2.04
N HIS A 65 4.95 -7.94 -3.10
CA HIS A 65 5.19 -9.34 -3.45
C HIS A 65 5.95 -10.08 -2.34
N GLN A 66 7.02 -9.49 -1.79
CA GLN A 66 7.73 -10.11 -0.68
C GLN A 66 6.84 -10.25 0.57
N HIS A 67 5.96 -9.27 0.82
CA HIS A 67 4.99 -9.35 1.91
C HIS A 67 3.96 -10.46 1.67
N MET A 68 3.47 -10.62 0.44
CA MET A 68 2.52 -11.69 0.05
C MET A 68 3.08 -13.10 0.26
N GLU A 69 4.41 -13.27 0.20
CA GLU A 69 5.08 -14.54 0.45
C GLU A 69 5.22 -14.87 1.95
N GLN A 70 4.98 -13.92 2.86
CA GLN A 70 5.09 -14.14 4.30
C GLN A 70 3.86 -14.88 4.85
N PRO A 71 4.05 -15.81 5.82
CA PRO A 71 2.94 -16.52 6.43
C PRO A 71 1.97 -15.59 7.18
N GLU A 72 2.44 -14.42 7.64
CA GLU A 72 1.62 -13.42 8.34
C GLU A 72 0.76 -12.55 7.41
N PHE A 73 0.95 -12.61 6.09
CA PHE A 73 0.31 -11.68 5.15
C PHE A 73 -1.21 -11.56 5.35
N ALA A 74 -1.91 -12.69 5.45
CA ALA A 74 -3.36 -12.69 5.63
C ALA A 74 -3.78 -12.06 6.97
N GLN A 75 -2.99 -12.29 8.02
CA GLN A 75 -3.22 -11.69 9.34
C GLN A 75 -2.98 -10.18 9.29
N ASP A 76 -1.90 -9.74 8.63
CA ASP A 76 -1.59 -8.32 8.49
C ASP A 76 -2.68 -7.57 7.72
N MET A 77 -3.16 -8.13 6.60
CA MET A 77 -4.27 -7.54 5.84
C MET A 77 -5.57 -7.49 6.67
N ALA A 78 -5.86 -8.52 7.46
CA ALA A 78 -7.01 -8.51 8.37
C ALA A 78 -6.89 -7.45 9.48
N LEU A 79 -5.69 -7.24 10.03
CA LEU A 79 -5.43 -6.19 11.02
C LEU A 79 -5.57 -4.77 10.45
N LEU A 80 -5.26 -4.60 9.16
CA LEU A 80 -5.31 -3.31 8.49
C LEU A 80 -6.70 -2.96 7.95
N PHE A 81 -7.45 -3.96 7.46
CA PHE A 81 -8.69 -3.74 6.72
C PHE A 81 -9.94 -4.38 7.38
N GLY A 82 -9.80 -5.09 8.50
CA GLY A 82 -10.90 -5.74 9.20
C GLY A 82 -11.61 -6.79 8.33
N ASP A 83 -12.94 -6.92 8.42
CA ASP A 83 -13.72 -7.87 7.62
C ASP A 83 -13.66 -7.62 6.10
N ARG A 84 -13.08 -6.49 5.67
CA ARG A 84 -12.78 -6.19 4.26
C ARG A 84 -11.47 -6.85 3.79
N ALA A 85 -10.90 -7.77 4.57
CA ALA A 85 -9.53 -8.30 4.53
C ALA A 85 -8.97 -8.86 3.21
N VAL A 86 -9.73 -8.97 2.12
CA VAL A 86 -9.16 -9.54 0.90
C VAL A 86 -8.59 -8.42 0.05
N ALA A 87 -7.38 -7.96 0.40
CA ALA A 87 -6.58 -7.22 -0.55
C ALA A 87 -6.32 -8.14 -1.75
N GLU A 88 -6.88 -7.79 -2.92
CA GLU A 88 -6.66 -8.52 -4.16
C GLU A 88 -5.54 -7.86 -4.93
N HIS A 89 -4.59 -8.69 -5.33
CA HIS A 89 -3.47 -8.34 -6.17
C HIS A 89 -3.69 -8.98 -7.56
N LEU A 90 -3.74 -8.16 -8.61
CA LEU A 90 -3.94 -8.63 -9.98
C LEU A 90 -2.70 -8.34 -10.84
N PRO A 91 -1.87 -9.35 -11.12
CA PRO A 91 -0.75 -9.23 -12.04
C PRO A 91 -1.21 -8.94 -13.47
N GLY A 92 -0.50 -8.06 -14.17
CA GLY A 92 -0.77 -7.70 -15.58
C GLY A 92 -1.96 -6.75 -15.79
N ALA A 93 -2.63 -6.32 -14.72
CA ALA A 93 -3.78 -5.42 -14.80
C ALA A 93 -3.41 -3.92 -14.69
N GLY A 94 -2.17 -3.60 -14.32
CA GLY A 94 -1.72 -2.22 -14.16
C GLY A 94 -1.88 -1.41 -15.45
N SER A 95 -2.54 -0.24 -15.35
CA SER A 95 -2.71 0.68 -16.47
C SER A 95 -2.08 2.04 -16.19
N GLU A 96 -1.62 2.74 -17.23
CA GLU A 96 -1.08 4.11 -17.10
C GLU A 96 -2.10 5.06 -16.45
N SER A 97 -3.39 4.89 -16.78
CA SER A 97 -4.45 5.71 -16.20
C SER A 97 -4.68 5.42 -14.70
N GLY A 98 -4.58 4.16 -14.28
CA GLY A 98 -4.65 3.76 -12.88
C GLY A 98 -3.44 4.26 -12.10
N PHE A 99 -2.25 4.20 -12.70
CA PHE A 99 -1.04 4.76 -12.14
C PHE A 99 -1.12 6.27 -11.96
N ALA A 100 -1.55 7.03 -12.98
CA ALA A 100 -1.69 8.48 -12.88
C ALA A 100 -2.66 8.89 -11.76
N LYS A 101 -3.79 8.18 -11.61
CA LYS A 101 -4.75 8.40 -10.52
C LYS A 101 -4.14 8.08 -9.15
N THR A 102 -3.45 6.96 -9.03
CA THR A 102 -2.79 6.53 -7.78
C THR A 102 -1.71 7.53 -7.37
N LYS A 103 -0.85 7.92 -8.32
CA LYS A 103 0.18 8.94 -8.15
C LYS A 103 -0.43 10.26 -7.67
N ALA A 104 -1.40 10.81 -8.40
CA ALA A 104 -2.02 12.08 -8.04
C ALA A 104 -2.64 12.06 -6.63
N LEU A 105 -3.31 10.96 -6.26
CA LEU A 105 -3.88 10.79 -4.92
C LEU A 105 -2.79 10.72 -3.85
N PHE A 106 -1.74 9.94 -4.09
CA PHE A 106 -0.62 9.76 -3.17
C PHE A 106 0.17 11.04 -2.94
N GLU A 107 0.53 11.74 -4.00
CA GLU A 107 1.31 12.97 -3.92
C GLU A 107 0.50 14.10 -3.25
N ARG A 108 -0.82 14.14 -3.49
CA ARG A 108 -1.73 15.03 -2.77
C ARG A 108 -1.78 14.72 -1.28
N GLU A 109 -1.90 13.45 -0.91
CA GLU A 109 -2.05 13.02 0.47
C GLU A 109 -0.76 13.23 1.29
N PHE A 110 0.39 12.88 0.71
CA PHE A 110 1.65 12.83 1.44
C PHE A 110 2.63 13.96 1.11
N GLN A 111 2.36 14.77 0.08
CA GLN A 111 3.21 15.88 -0.36
C GLN A 111 4.66 15.44 -0.64
N ILE A 112 4.81 14.29 -1.28
CA ILE A 112 6.08 13.67 -1.69
C ILE A 112 5.91 13.03 -3.06
N ASP A 113 7.00 12.91 -3.83
CA ASP A 113 6.99 12.21 -5.12
C ASP A 113 6.70 10.72 -4.95
N TYR A 114 5.72 10.21 -5.69
CA TYR A 114 5.37 8.79 -5.68
C TYR A 114 6.38 7.94 -6.46
N GLY A 115 6.99 8.52 -7.50
CA GLY A 115 7.78 7.84 -8.54
C GLY A 115 7.10 7.90 -9.92
N ASN A 116 7.81 7.50 -10.96
CA ASN A 116 7.38 7.67 -12.37
C ASN A 116 7.19 6.36 -13.13
N HIS A 117 7.43 5.22 -12.49
CA HIS A 117 7.40 3.91 -13.12
C HIS A 117 6.27 3.10 -12.50
N ALA A 118 5.27 2.76 -13.32
CA ALA A 118 4.14 1.94 -12.93
C ALA A 118 4.56 0.46 -12.94
N ALA A 119 4.20 -0.26 -11.88
CA ALA A 119 4.23 -1.71 -11.92
C ALA A 119 3.09 -2.24 -12.80
N ALA A 120 3.23 -3.49 -13.26
CA ALA A 120 2.21 -4.17 -14.04
C ALA A 120 1.01 -4.66 -13.20
N CYS A 121 0.92 -4.27 -11.92
CA CYS A 121 0.00 -4.84 -10.96
C CYS A 121 -1.10 -3.85 -10.54
N GLU A 122 -2.25 -4.37 -10.14
CA GLU A 122 -3.27 -3.62 -9.41
C GLU A 122 -3.42 -4.17 -7.99
N LEU A 123 -3.69 -3.29 -7.03
CA LEU A 123 -4.02 -3.62 -5.66
C LEU A 123 -5.33 -2.92 -5.26
N PHE A 124 -6.29 -3.67 -4.74
CA PHE A 124 -7.57 -3.14 -4.25
C PHE A 124 -8.15 -4.00 -3.14
N ILE A 125 -9.15 -3.49 -2.43
CA ILE A 125 -9.86 -4.21 -1.37
C ILE A 125 -11.10 -4.89 -1.98
N LYS A 126 -11.21 -6.21 -1.86
CA LYS A 126 -12.31 -7.02 -2.42
C LYS A 126 -13.64 -6.58 -1.80
N GLY A 127 -14.60 -6.33 -2.67
CA GLY A 127 -15.91 -5.80 -2.31
C GLY A 127 -16.09 -4.32 -2.66
N ASP A 128 -14.99 -3.60 -2.90
CA ASP A 128 -15.09 -2.20 -3.30
C ASP A 128 -14.84 -1.94 -4.79
N ARG A 129 -14.37 -2.94 -5.55
CA ARG A 129 -14.07 -2.75 -6.97
C ARG A 129 -15.34 -2.27 -7.69
N PRO A 130 -15.32 -1.11 -8.36
CA PRO A 130 -16.45 -0.68 -9.18
C PRO A 130 -16.72 -1.72 -10.26
N SER A 131 -17.97 -2.14 -10.36
CA SER A 131 -18.52 -3.00 -11.42
C SER A 131 -18.45 -2.35 -12.79
#